data_AF-A0A959B7S9-F1
#
_entry.id   AF-A0A959B7S9-F1
#
_cell.length_a   1.000
_cell.length_b   1.000
_cell.length_c   1.000
_cell.angle_alpha   90.00
_cell.angle_beta   90.00
_cell.angle_gamma   90.00
#
_symmetry.space_group_name_H-M   'P 1'
#
loop_
_entity.id
_entity.type
_entity.pdbx_description
1 polymer ?
#
loop_
_entity_poly.entity_id
_entity_poly.type
_entity_poly.pdbx_seq_one_letter_code
_entity_poly.pdbx_strand_id
1 'polypeptide(L)'
;MKDTLPGYSIQDILQPSVQGRFQPYSEYTLPIENYQYYWGKLQIENRLDDADQYTEWVLSFTGAWTSLDVFTEAEDGSWRQERNGTFTPDRLKKFVPTSRGNLVKLFLPPQKAVTVYFRGKSERTAIYPSFYIRLKHIEPFYDDLLKTKFGNAIFMGFLLMMFLYNLIVYFFGRDRSFIFYSGYLIMVVIYAAYSSKDLVDWFGLFPNHPTYQGFMKLSLYLAMMCYLAFIRSFLDLEHLLPKWDIVFKIVIYLAPPLIVLDIIVLLLTNFSYVLEDRITVPYIILVIILCCSLLYPLFKTKDKKGYFIIGGITVISLGAILTVISRVWAPPFSIFYLKAGTIIEVIIFSLGLAYRQRQQKQATLQADFKLKESQLIQEKKQLEANRLKELNEFKARFYTNITHEFRTPLTVIMGMAENIKNHEAETTLIRRNSRNLLRLINQLLDLSKLESGALALKKVHQDIIVYLQYLTESFYSAATQKNIRLLFYSEEKAVMMDYDEEKIQQIVYNLLSNALKFTGKHGQIIFFASKIEQDGQPFLRLIVRDNGIGIPPESIDHIFDRFYQ
;
A
#
# COMPACT_ATOMS: atom_id res chain seq x y z
N MET A 1 -60.80 3.29 27.47
CA MET A 1 -61.38 4.55 27.99
C MET A 1 -60.29 5.62 28.05
N LYS A 2 -60.53 6.85 27.57
CA LYS A 2 -59.61 8.00 27.78
C LYS A 2 -59.77 8.48 29.23
N ASP A 3 -58.66 8.67 29.93
CA ASP A 3 -58.66 9.18 31.30
C ASP A 3 -58.97 10.68 31.31
N THR A 4 -59.66 11.17 32.34
CA THR A 4 -60.06 12.58 32.47
C THR A 4 -59.41 13.19 33.70
N LEU A 5 -58.92 14.43 33.63
CA LEU A 5 -58.34 15.12 34.79
C LEU A 5 -59.38 15.26 35.92
N PRO A 6 -59.03 15.02 37.19
CA PRO A 6 -57.68 14.85 37.77
C PRO A 6 -57.03 13.46 37.62
N GLY A 7 -57.69 12.52 36.93
CA GLY A 7 -57.25 11.15 36.69
C GLY A 7 -57.95 10.15 37.62
N TYR A 8 -58.48 9.06 37.08
CA TYR A 8 -59.14 8.03 37.88
C TYR A 8 -58.12 7.17 38.65
N SER A 9 -58.43 6.84 39.91
CA SER A 9 -57.76 5.77 40.65
C SER A 9 -58.38 4.42 40.31
N ILE A 10 -57.73 3.31 40.71
CA ILE A 10 -58.33 1.98 40.52
C ILE A 10 -59.67 1.85 41.25
N GLN A 11 -59.84 2.49 42.42
CA GLN A 11 -61.10 2.47 43.17
C GLN A 11 -62.23 3.20 42.42
N ASP A 12 -61.90 4.30 41.73
CA ASP A 12 -62.88 5.02 40.91
C ASP A 12 -63.26 4.21 39.67
N ILE A 13 -62.28 3.53 39.04
CA ILE A 13 -62.53 2.65 37.88
C ILE A 13 -63.53 1.55 38.24
N LEU A 14 -63.49 1.00 39.45
CA LEU A 14 -64.39 -0.08 39.88
C LEU A 14 -65.84 0.37 40.08
N GLN A 15 -66.11 1.68 40.16
CA GLN A 15 -67.48 2.17 40.30
C GLN A 15 -68.31 1.89 39.02
N PRO A 16 -69.59 1.48 39.15
CA PRO A 16 -70.44 1.17 37.99
C PRO A 16 -70.57 2.34 36.99
N SER A 17 -70.59 3.58 37.51
CA SER A 17 -70.64 4.81 36.71
C SER A 17 -69.45 4.97 35.76
N VAL A 18 -68.27 4.45 36.14
CA VAL A 18 -67.04 4.53 35.35
C VAL A 18 -66.85 3.28 34.49
N GLN A 19 -67.26 2.10 34.97
CA GLN A 19 -67.24 0.86 34.17
C GLN A 19 -68.02 1.00 32.86
N GLY A 20 -69.15 1.72 32.86
CA GLY A 20 -69.96 1.99 31.66
C GLY A 20 -69.27 2.85 30.59
N ARG A 21 -68.10 3.45 30.90
CA ARG A 21 -67.30 4.25 29.94
C ARG A 21 -66.26 3.40 29.20
N PHE A 22 -66.08 2.14 29.55
CA PHE A 22 -65.26 1.21 28.78
C PHE A 22 -66.06 0.75 27.56
N GLN A 23 -65.41 0.75 26.41
CA GLN A 23 -65.96 0.24 25.16
C GLN A 23 -64.99 -0.80 24.58
N PRO A 24 -65.48 -1.82 23.84
CA PRO A 24 -64.62 -2.76 23.15
C PRO A 24 -63.59 -2.04 22.28
N TYR A 25 -62.35 -2.53 22.26
CA TYR A 25 -61.28 -1.88 21.49
C TYR A 25 -61.59 -1.84 19.98
N SER A 26 -62.27 -2.86 19.46
CA SER A 26 -62.76 -2.93 18.07
C SER A 26 -63.79 -1.85 17.72
N GLU A 27 -64.48 -1.32 18.72
CA GLU A 27 -65.54 -0.31 18.58
C GLU A 27 -65.05 1.09 19.01
N TYR A 28 -63.77 1.22 19.39
CA TYR A 28 -63.20 2.48 19.84
C TYR A 28 -62.96 3.42 18.64
N THR A 29 -63.84 4.41 18.47
CA THR A 29 -63.85 5.30 17.29
C THR A 29 -63.00 6.56 17.44
N LEU A 30 -62.69 6.99 18.67
CA LEU A 30 -61.90 8.19 18.91
C LEU A 30 -60.41 7.96 18.58
N PRO A 31 -59.69 8.97 18.06
CA PRO A 31 -58.26 8.84 17.87
C PRO A 31 -57.54 8.67 19.21
N ILE A 32 -56.59 7.74 19.24
CA ILE A 32 -55.69 7.54 20.37
C ILE A 32 -54.51 8.51 20.18
N GLU A 33 -54.33 9.41 21.14
CA GLU A 33 -53.42 10.56 21.09
C GLU A 33 -52.22 10.36 22.01
N ASN A 34 -51.12 11.04 21.70
CA ASN A 34 -49.96 11.10 22.59
C ASN A 34 -50.22 12.05 23.78
N TYR A 35 -49.43 11.91 24.84
CA TYR A 35 -49.50 12.70 26.07
C TYR A 35 -50.83 12.63 26.83
N GLN A 36 -51.71 11.71 26.45
CA GLN A 36 -52.97 11.42 27.12
C GLN A 36 -52.89 10.09 27.85
N TYR A 37 -53.55 10.00 29.00
CA TYR A 37 -53.68 8.74 29.72
C TYR A 37 -54.88 7.95 29.21
N TYR A 38 -54.71 6.64 29.09
CA TYR A 38 -55.78 5.73 28.74
C TYR A 38 -55.84 4.56 29.70
N TRP A 39 -57.07 4.17 30.01
CA TRP A 39 -57.40 2.95 30.73
C TRP A 39 -57.83 1.85 29.77
N GLY A 40 -57.24 0.67 29.95
CA GLY A 40 -57.63 -0.58 29.32
C GLY A 40 -58.11 -1.58 30.36
N LYS A 41 -59.05 -2.45 29.95
CA LYS A 41 -59.57 -3.58 30.72
C LYS A 41 -59.42 -4.82 29.87
N LEU A 42 -58.91 -5.89 30.47
CA LEU A 42 -58.77 -7.21 29.87
C LEU A 42 -59.45 -8.22 30.80
N GLN A 43 -60.14 -9.18 30.21
CA GLN A 43 -60.65 -10.33 30.93
C GLN A 43 -60.09 -11.57 30.25
N ILE A 44 -59.31 -12.34 31.00
CA ILE A 44 -58.53 -13.46 30.46
C ILE A 44 -58.91 -14.71 31.26
N GLU A 45 -59.21 -15.79 30.57
CA GLU A 45 -59.59 -17.07 31.18
C GLU A 45 -58.69 -18.17 30.63
N ASN A 46 -58.09 -18.95 31.52
CA ASN A 46 -57.28 -20.10 31.14
C ASN A 46 -58.19 -21.33 30.93
N ARG A 47 -58.47 -21.64 29.66
CA ARG A 47 -59.34 -22.75 29.23
C ARG A 47 -58.56 -23.97 28.71
N LEU A 48 -57.28 -24.09 29.07
CA LEU A 48 -56.50 -25.28 28.70
C LEU A 48 -57.00 -26.51 29.49
N ASP A 49 -56.95 -27.68 28.86
CA ASP A 49 -57.37 -28.94 29.51
C ASP A 49 -56.49 -29.27 30.73
N ASP A 50 -55.18 -28.97 30.66
CA ASP A 50 -54.21 -29.12 31.76
C ASP A 50 -53.88 -27.78 32.46
N ALA A 51 -54.86 -26.88 32.60
CA ALA A 51 -54.64 -25.52 33.10
C ALA A 51 -53.94 -25.43 34.46
N ASP A 52 -54.03 -26.47 35.31
CA ASP A 52 -53.32 -26.57 36.60
C ASP A 52 -51.79 -26.53 36.45
N GLN A 53 -51.26 -27.00 35.32
CA GLN A 53 -49.82 -26.99 35.03
C GLN A 53 -49.35 -25.67 34.40
N TYR A 54 -50.27 -24.84 33.92
CA TYR A 54 -49.98 -23.63 33.15
C TYR A 54 -50.61 -22.39 33.79
N THR A 55 -50.22 -22.08 35.02
CA THR A 55 -50.80 -20.95 35.77
C THR A 55 -50.01 -19.65 35.64
N GLU A 56 -48.75 -19.69 35.20
CA GLU A 56 -47.89 -18.51 35.09
C GLU A 56 -47.71 -18.02 33.65
N TRP A 57 -48.08 -16.77 33.41
CA TRP A 57 -48.09 -16.18 32.08
C TRP A 57 -47.38 -14.82 32.07
N VAL A 58 -46.90 -14.42 30.90
CA VAL A 58 -46.28 -13.11 30.67
C VAL A 58 -47.18 -12.32 29.74
N LEU A 59 -47.66 -11.19 30.25
CA LEU A 59 -48.41 -10.19 29.49
C LEU A 59 -47.42 -9.17 28.92
N SER A 60 -47.33 -9.11 27.59
CA SER A 60 -46.42 -8.24 26.86
C SER A 60 -47.18 -7.10 26.21
N PHE A 61 -46.96 -5.88 26.70
CA PHE A 61 -47.51 -4.66 26.12
C PHE A 61 -46.55 -4.08 25.08
N THR A 62 -47.08 -3.32 24.12
CA THR A 62 -46.24 -2.63 23.13
C THR A 62 -45.28 -1.65 23.81
N GLY A 63 -44.11 -1.44 23.19
CA GLY A 63 -43.15 -0.42 23.63
C GLY A 63 -43.60 1.03 23.39
N ALA A 64 -44.80 1.24 22.85
CA ALA A 64 -45.40 2.57 22.67
C ALA A 64 -45.79 3.19 24.01
N TRP A 65 -46.12 2.36 25.02
CA TRP A 65 -46.39 2.84 26.38
C TRP A 65 -45.07 3.26 27.05
N THR A 66 -44.87 4.57 27.23
CA THR A 66 -43.67 5.09 27.91
C THR A 66 -43.80 4.98 29.43
N SER A 67 -45.02 5.15 29.94
CA SER A 67 -45.41 4.89 31.32
C SER A 67 -46.64 3.98 31.31
N LEU A 68 -46.61 2.92 32.11
CA LEU A 68 -47.69 1.92 32.18
C LEU A 68 -47.84 1.44 33.62
N ASP A 69 -49.02 1.56 34.18
CA ASP A 69 -49.41 0.95 35.44
C ASP A 69 -50.36 -0.22 35.14
N VAL A 70 -50.07 -1.40 35.67
CA VAL A 70 -50.92 -2.58 35.52
C VAL A 70 -51.47 -2.97 36.88
N PHE A 71 -52.77 -3.22 36.93
CA PHE A 71 -53.53 -3.54 38.12
C PHE A 71 -54.08 -4.96 38.00
N THR A 72 -53.71 -5.80 38.97
CA THR A 72 -54.16 -7.20 39.07
C THR A 72 -54.85 -7.41 40.40
N GLU A 73 -55.90 -8.22 40.41
CA GLU A 73 -56.62 -8.59 41.63
C GLU A 73 -55.83 -9.67 42.38
N ALA A 74 -55.63 -9.47 43.68
CA ALA A 74 -55.02 -10.43 44.58
C ALA A 74 -56.08 -11.39 45.16
N GLU A 75 -55.62 -12.49 45.77
CA GLU A 75 -56.52 -13.51 46.37
C GLU A 75 -57.39 -12.96 47.51
N ASP A 76 -56.95 -11.89 48.17
CA ASP A 76 -57.69 -11.19 49.23
C ASP A 76 -58.69 -10.14 48.70
N GLY A 77 -58.85 -10.04 47.37
CA GLY A 77 -59.70 -9.06 46.70
C GLY A 77 -59.09 -7.65 46.61
N SER A 78 -57.86 -7.45 47.09
CA SER A 78 -57.15 -6.18 46.92
C SER A 78 -56.56 -6.03 45.52
N TRP A 79 -56.40 -4.79 45.05
CA TRP A 79 -55.80 -4.52 43.74
C TRP A 79 -54.30 -4.19 43.88
N ARG A 80 -53.45 -5.02 43.28
CA ARG A 80 -52.00 -4.82 43.22
C ARG A 80 -51.62 -3.99 42.01
N GLN A 81 -50.89 -2.90 42.23
CA GLN A 81 -50.29 -2.09 41.16
C GLN A 81 -48.87 -2.54 40.85
N GLU A 82 -48.55 -2.64 39.56
CA GLU A 82 -47.20 -2.85 39.03
C GLU A 82 -46.86 -1.73 38.05
N ARG A 83 -45.76 -1.01 38.30
CA ARG A 83 -45.27 0.02 37.39
C ARG A 83 -44.39 -0.58 36.31
N ASN A 84 -44.58 -0.12 35.08
CA ASN A 84 -43.87 -0.54 33.89
C ASN A 84 -43.82 0.61 32.86
N GLY A 85 -43.33 0.35 31.66
CA GLY A 85 -43.22 1.34 30.60
C GLY A 85 -41.79 1.51 30.11
N THR A 86 -41.66 1.95 28.86
CA THR A 86 -40.39 2.08 28.16
C THR A 86 -39.48 3.14 28.80
N PHE A 87 -40.05 4.18 29.43
CA PHE A 87 -39.30 5.26 30.11
C PHE A 87 -39.24 5.07 31.63
N THR A 88 -39.90 4.05 32.16
CA THR A 88 -39.89 3.73 33.58
C THR A 88 -38.55 3.09 33.95
N PRO A 89 -37.84 3.62 34.97
CA PRO A 89 -36.61 3.01 35.49
C PRO A 89 -36.81 1.54 35.90
N ASP A 90 -35.83 0.68 35.60
CA ASP A 90 -35.95 -0.77 35.81
C ASP A 90 -36.12 -1.14 37.28
N ARG A 91 -35.55 -0.36 38.21
CA ARG A 91 -35.75 -0.53 39.67
C ARG A 91 -37.21 -0.41 40.13
N LEU A 92 -38.08 0.23 39.34
CA LEU A 92 -39.50 0.39 39.65
C LEU A 92 -40.35 -0.74 39.04
N LYS A 93 -39.77 -1.55 38.16
CA LYS A 93 -40.44 -2.67 37.50
C LYS A 93 -40.26 -3.92 38.34
N LYS A 94 -41.33 -4.70 38.52
CA LYS A 94 -41.31 -5.94 39.32
C LYS A 94 -40.83 -7.15 38.51
N PHE A 95 -41.07 -7.17 37.21
CA PHE A 95 -40.71 -8.28 36.32
C PHE A 95 -39.91 -7.76 35.12
N VAL A 96 -38.59 -7.98 35.12
CA VAL A 96 -37.67 -7.50 34.08
C VAL A 96 -36.75 -8.64 33.62
N PRO A 97 -37.28 -9.68 32.94
CA PRO A 97 -36.42 -10.72 32.37
C PRO A 97 -35.55 -10.21 31.21
N THR A 98 -35.89 -9.06 30.63
CA THR A 98 -35.16 -8.37 29.57
C THR A 98 -35.57 -6.90 29.53
N SER A 99 -34.67 -6.01 29.12
CA SER A 99 -34.97 -4.59 28.87
C SER A 99 -35.87 -4.37 27.65
N ARG A 100 -36.17 -5.44 26.89
CA ARG A 100 -36.99 -5.38 25.68
C ARG A 100 -38.48 -5.51 25.99
N GLY A 101 -39.20 -4.40 25.83
CA GLY A 101 -40.66 -4.36 25.91
C GLY A 101 -41.18 -4.10 27.31
N ASN A 102 -42.51 -4.06 27.43
CA ASN A 102 -43.22 -3.82 28.69
C ASN A 102 -43.86 -5.13 29.15
N LEU A 103 -43.24 -5.80 30.14
CA LEU A 103 -43.57 -7.18 30.51
C LEU A 103 -44.12 -7.24 31.94
N VAL A 104 -45.25 -7.92 32.11
CA VAL A 104 -45.88 -8.13 33.43
C VAL A 104 -46.15 -9.62 33.62
N LYS A 105 -45.79 -10.15 34.79
CA LYS A 105 -46.10 -11.53 35.15
C LYS A 105 -47.55 -11.59 35.64
N LEU A 106 -48.31 -12.55 35.13
CA LEU A 106 -49.73 -12.73 35.44
C LEU A 106 -49.97 -14.17 35.88
N PHE A 107 -50.72 -14.33 36.96
CA PHE A 107 -51.22 -15.63 37.41
C PHE A 107 -52.64 -15.84 36.88
N LEU A 108 -52.86 -16.93 36.14
CA LEU A 108 -54.15 -17.31 35.58
C LEU A 108 -54.60 -18.66 36.14
N PRO A 109 -55.53 -18.67 37.12
CA PRO A 109 -56.08 -19.90 37.65
C PRO A 109 -56.91 -20.66 36.61
N PRO A 110 -57.01 -22.00 36.72
CA PRO A 110 -57.80 -22.85 35.83
C PRO A 110 -59.27 -22.42 35.77
N GLN A 111 -59.81 -22.31 34.55
CA GLN A 111 -61.23 -22.04 34.26
C GLN A 111 -61.84 -20.81 34.97
N LYS A 112 -61.00 -19.92 35.52
CA LYS A 112 -61.43 -18.71 36.20
C LYS A 112 -60.98 -17.49 35.40
N ALA A 113 -61.95 -16.63 35.09
CA ALA A 113 -61.67 -15.38 34.42
C ALA A 113 -60.99 -14.40 35.39
N VAL A 114 -59.83 -13.88 35.00
CA VAL A 114 -59.07 -12.85 35.71
C VAL A 114 -59.26 -11.53 34.99
N THR A 115 -59.61 -10.48 35.74
CA THR A 115 -59.71 -9.12 35.21
C THR A 115 -58.40 -8.38 35.46
N VAL A 116 -57.83 -7.80 34.41
CA VAL A 116 -56.63 -6.96 34.48
C VAL A 116 -56.99 -5.57 33.96
N TYR A 117 -56.70 -4.55 34.77
CA TYR A 117 -56.77 -3.16 34.32
C TYR A 117 -55.36 -2.64 34.06
N PHE A 118 -55.23 -1.72 33.12
CA PHE A 118 -53.98 -1.00 32.94
C PHE A 118 -54.24 0.46 32.59
N ARG A 119 -53.33 1.32 33.04
CA ARG A 119 -53.34 2.75 32.77
C ARG A 119 -52.01 3.14 32.15
N GLY A 120 -52.03 3.66 30.94
CA GLY A 120 -50.79 4.01 30.24
C GLY A 120 -50.84 5.36 29.56
N LYS A 121 -49.66 5.91 29.28
CA LYS A 121 -49.46 7.06 28.38
C LYS A 121 -48.25 6.82 27.46
N SER A 122 -48.27 7.46 26.30
CA SER A 122 -47.09 7.63 25.44
C SER A 122 -46.66 9.10 25.48
N GLU A 123 -45.44 9.36 25.91
CA GLU A 123 -44.83 10.70 25.92
C GLU A 123 -43.98 10.98 24.67
N ARG A 124 -44.11 10.13 23.64
CA ARG A 124 -43.39 10.28 22.37
C ARG A 124 -44.24 11.05 21.38
N THR A 125 -43.61 11.90 20.56
CA THR A 125 -44.34 12.81 19.66
C THR A 125 -45.03 12.11 18.48
N ALA A 126 -44.46 11.02 17.93
CA ALA A 126 -45.00 10.36 16.72
C ALA A 126 -45.21 8.84 16.89
N ILE A 127 -45.30 8.35 18.13
CA ILE A 127 -45.58 6.93 18.43
C ILE A 127 -46.81 6.88 19.31
N TYR A 128 -47.94 6.61 18.67
CA TYR A 128 -49.24 6.54 19.31
C TYR A 128 -49.35 5.32 20.23
N PRO A 129 -50.01 5.44 21.39
CA PRO A 129 -50.30 4.30 22.24
C PRO A 129 -51.01 3.18 21.48
N SER A 130 -50.62 1.94 21.76
CA SER A 130 -51.19 0.76 21.11
C SER A 130 -51.64 -0.26 22.14
N PHE A 131 -52.91 -0.64 22.06
CA PHE A 131 -53.55 -1.64 22.92
C PHE A 131 -53.31 -3.07 22.44
N TYR A 132 -52.42 -3.28 21.46
CA TYR A 132 -51.98 -4.62 21.11
C TYR A 132 -51.21 -5.25 22.27
N ILE A 133 -51.66 -6.42 22.69
CA ILE A 133 -51.10 -7.14 23.83
C ILE A 133 -50.88 -8.59 23.41
N ARG A 134 -49.74 -9.14 23.80
CA ARG A 134 -49.41 -10.55 23.56
C ARG A 134 -49.33 -11.28 24.90
N LEU A 135 -49.99 -12.42 24.99
CA LEU A 135 -49.94 -13.31 26.15
C LEU A 135 -49.15 -14.56 25.77
N LYS A 136 -48.23 -14.99 26.63
CA LYS A 136 -47.45 -16.21 26.43
C LYS A 136 -47.19 -16.92 27.76
N HIS A 137 -47.23 -18.24 27.78
CA HIS A 137 -46.85 -19.01 28.96
C HIS A 137 -45.37 -18.76 29.33
N ILE A 138 -45.05 -18.79 30.62
CA ILE A 138 -43.73 -18.40 31.16
C ILE A 138 -42.58 -19.23 30.59
N GLU A 139 -42.78 -20.55 30.41
CA GLU A 139 -41.75 -21.48 29.93
C GLU A 139 -41.39 -21.23 28.45
N PRO A 140 -42.30 -21.33 27.46
CA PRO A 140 -42.02 -20.94 26.08
C PRO A 140 -41.49 -19.51 25.94
N PHE A 141 -41.89 -18.59 26.83
CA PHE A 141 -41.35 -17.24 26.86
C PHE A 141 -39.85 -17.23 27.17
N TYR A 142 -39.43 -17.91 28.24
CA TYR A 142 -38.01 -18.00 28.59
C TYR A 142 -37.20 -18.79 27.56
N ASP A 143 -37.74 -19.87 26.99
CA ASP A 143 -37.05 -20.63 25.94
C ASP A 143 -36.73 -19.77 24.71
N ASP A 144 -37.71 -19.00 24.22
CA ASP A 144 -37.50 -18.10 23.09
C ASP A 144 -36.54 -16.95 23.44
N LEU A 145 -36.64 -16.42 24.66
CA LEU A 145 -35.74 -15.39 25.17
C LEU A 145 -34.31 -15.91 25.21
N LEU A 146 -34.07 -17.07 25.80
CA LEU A 146 -32.74 -17.70 25.91
C LEU A 146 -32.16 -17.99 24.52
N LYS A 147 -32.94 -18.59 23.61
CA LYS A 147 -32.50 -18.83 22.22
C LYS A 147 -32.08 -17.53 21.52
N THR A 148 -32.87 -16.47 21.69
CA THR A 148 -32.57 -15.15 21.09
C THR A 148 -31.32 -14.53 21.69
N LYS A 149 -31.20 -14.52 23.02
CA LYS A 149 -30.05 -13.95 23.75
C LYS A 149 -28.77 -14.70 23.44
N PHE A 150 -28.82 -16.03 23.40
CA PHE A 150 -27.68 -16.87 23.06
C PHE A 150 -27.19 -16.60 21.63
N GLY A 151 -28.10 -16.57 20.65
CA GLY A 151 -27.74 -16.25 19.26
C GLY A 151 -27.19 -14.84 19.09
N ASN A 152 -27.70 -13.86 19.83
CA ASN A 152 -27.15 -12.50 19.85
C ASN A 152 -25.74 -12.46 20.45
N ALA A 153 -25.52 -13.16 21.58
CA ALA A 153 -24.23 -13.21 22.26
C ALA A 153 -23.13 -13.84 21.38
N ILE A 154 -23.42 -14.96 20.70
CA ILE A 154 -22.49 -15.58 19.74
C ILE A 154 -22.11 -14.59 18.63
N PHE A 155 -23.12 -13.94 18.03
CA PHE A 155 -22.89 -12.98 16.95
C PHE A 155 -22.01 -11.80 17.41
N MET A 156 -22.31 -11.19 18.55
CA MET A 156 -21.52 -10.09 19.09
C MET A 156 -20.12 -10.54 19.53
N GLY A 157 -19.99 -11.74 20.12
CA GLY A 157 -18.71 -12.32 20.50
C GLY A 157 -17.80 -12.53 19.30
N PHE A 158 -18.34 -13.04 18.18
CA PHE A 158 -17.61 -13.15 16.92
C PHE A 158 -17.11 -11.78 16.42
N LEU A 159 -17.98 -10.78 16.38
CA LEU A 159 -17.60 -9.43 15.95
C LEU A 159 -16.57 -8.78 16.87
N LEU A 160 -16.69 -8.97 18.19
CA LEU A 160 -15.73 -8.45 19.18
C LEU A 160 -14.38 -9.14 19.06
N MET A 161 -14.35 -10.46 18.84
CA MET A 161 -13.14 -11.21 18.55
C MET A 161 -12.46 -10.67 17.28
N MET A 162 -13.22 -10.44 16.22
CA MET A 162 -12.71 -9.86 14.98
C MET A 162 -12.21 -8.42 15.17
N PHE A 163 -12.89 -7.62 15.99
CA PHE A 163 -12.43 -6.29 16.38
C PHE A 163 -11.07 -6.37 17.09
N LEU A 164 -10.94 -7.21 18.12
CA LEU A 164 -9.69 -7.38 18.87
C LEU A 164 -8.56 -7.89 17.98
N TYR A 165 -8.83 -8.88 17.13
CA TYR A 165 -7.88 -9.39 16.15
C TYR A 165 -7.34 -8.27 15.24
N ASN A 166 -8.23 -7.50 14.61
CA ASN A 166 -7.83 -6.41 13.71
C ASN A 166 -7.08 -5.29 14.44
N LEU A 167 -7.45 -5.00 15.69
CA LEU A 167 -6.76 -4.02 16.52
C LEU A 167 -5.33 -4.47 16.87
N ILE A 168 -5.14 -5.75 17.21
CA ILE A 168 -3.82 -6.33 17.46
C ILE A 168 -2.96 -6.24 16.19
N VAL A 169 -3.50 -6.66 15.04
CA VAL A 169 -2.78 -6.59 13.75
C VAL A 169 -2.40 -5.16 13.39
N TYR A 170 -3.24 -4.17 13.71
CA TYR A 170 -2.89 -2.75 13.54
C TYR A 170 -1.64 -2.35 14.35
N PHE A 171 -1.53 -2.76 15.61
CA PHE A 171 -0.37 -2.38 16.45
C PHE A 171 0.95 -2.93 15.91
N PHE A 172 0.93 -4.14 15.33
CA PHE A 172 2.11 -4.77 14.73
C PHE A 172 2.40 -4.28 13.31
N GLY A 173 1.36 -4.11 12.47
CA GLY A 173 1.51 -3.79 11.05
C GLY A 173 1.45 -2.29 10.70
N ARG A 174 0.88 -1.46 11.58
CA ARG A 174 0.67 0.00 11.42
C ARG A 174 -0.10 0.43 10.16
N ASP A 175 -0.73 -0.49 9.43
CA ASP A 175 -1.62 -0.16 8.30
C ASP A 175 -2.95 0.40 8.82
N ARG A 176 -3.25 1.66 8.42
CA ARG A 176 -4.43 2.42 8.87
C ARG A 176 -5.77 1.76 8.51
N SER A 177 -5.83 0.86 7.53
CA SER A 177 -7.07 0.18 7.19
C SER A 177 -7.59 -0.70 8.33
N PHE A 178 -6.70 -1.29 9.13
CA PHE A 178 -7.11 -2.11 10.27
C PHE A 178 -7.77 -1.27 11.37
N ILE A 179 -7.31 -0.04 11.64
CA ILE A 179 -7.93 0.81 12.66
C ILE A 179 -9.30 1.32 12.23
N PHE A 180 -9.46 1.70 10.96
CA PHE A 180 -10.78 2.10 10.44
C PHE A 180 -11.76 0.92 10.43
N TYR A 181 -11.29 -0.26 10.05
CA TYR A 181 -12.12 -1.46 10.07
C TYR A 181 -12.51 -1.88 11.49
N SER A 182 -11.57 -1.80 12.44
CA SER A 182 -11.86 -2.02 13.86
C SER A 182 -12.89 -1.02 14.39
N GLY A 183 -12.77 0.26 14.02
CA GLY A 183 -13.75 1.29 14.33
C GLY A 183 -15.15 0.98 13.78
N TYR A 184 -15.23 0.44 12.56
CA TYR A 184 -16.50 -0.02 11.99
C TYR A 184 -17.09 -1.19 12.81
N LEU A 185 -16.30 -2.24 13.08
CA LEU A 185 -16.75 -3.43 13.80
C LEU A 185 -17.30 -3.11 15.20
N ILE A 186 -16.59 -2.29 15.98
CA ILE A 186 -17.05 -1.93 17.33
C ILE A 186 -18.35 -1.13 17.29
N MET A 187 -18.53 -0.25 16.30
CA MET A 187 -19.77 0.50 16.14
C MET A 187 -20.94 -0.38 15.72
N VAL A 188 -20.70 -1.40 14.88
CA VAL A 188 -21.69 -2.42 14.55
C VAL A 188 -22.06 -3.24 15.79
N VAL A 189 -21.10 -3.62 16.64
CA VAL A 189 -21.38 -4.32 17.92
C VAL A 189 -22.24 -3.46 18.83
N ILE A 190 -21.88 -2.18 19.03
CA ILE A 190 -22.66 -1.24 19.86
C ILE A 190 -24.08 -1.10 19.32
N TYR A 191 -24.24 -0.93 18.01
CA TYR A 191 -25.56 -0.81 17.39
C TYR A 191 -26.38 -2.10 17.51
N ALA A 192 -25.76 -3.26 17.25
CA ALA A 192 -26.43 -4.55 17.34
C ALA A 192 -26.92 -4.83 18.77
N ALA A 193 -26.06 -4.58 19.77
CA ALA A 193 -26.37 -4.72 21.18
C ALA A 193 -27.48 -3.74 21.63
N TYR A 194 -27.46 -2.51 21.10
CA TYR A 194 -28.52 -1.52 21.34
C TYR A 194 -29.86 -1.97 20.73
N SER A 195 -29.85 -2.40 19.47
CA SER A 195 -31.05 -2.81 18.73
C SER A 195 -31.72 -4.04 19.35
N SER A 196 -30.93 -4.98 19.87
CA SER A 196 -31.42 -6.14 20.60
C SER A 196 -31.78 -5.88 22.07
N LYS A 197 -31.44 -4.69 22.60
CA LYS A 197 -31.52 -4.30 24.02
C LYS A 197 -30.57 -5.06 24.96
N ASP A 198 -29.68 -5.89 24.40
CA ASP A 198 -28.71 -6.66 25.19
C ASP A 198 -27.67 -5.76 25.88
N LEU A 199 -27.33 -4.62 25.27
CA LEU A 199 -26.35 -3.68 25.84
C LEU A 199 -26.76 -3.18 27.23
N VAL A 200 -28.07 -2.98 27.44
CA VAL A 200 -28.63 -2.52 28.70
C VAL A 200 -28.63 -3.65 29.71
N ASP A 201 -29.04 -4.84 29.29
CA ASP A 201 -29.09 -6.02 30.16
C ASP A 201 -27.70 -6.41 30.68
N TRP A 202 -26.65 -6.20 29.89
CA TRP A 202 -25.28 -6.54 30.30
C TRP A 202 -24.61 -5.49 31.18
N PHE A 203 -24.83 -4.21 30.90
CA PHE A 203 -24.05 -3.12 31.52
C PHE A 203 -24.89 -2.18 32.40
N GLY A 204 -26.22 -2.35 32.45
CA GLY A 204 -27.12 -1.50 33.24
C GLY A 204 -27.06 -0.02 32.83
N LEU A 205 -26.95 0.28 31.54
CA LEU A 205 -26.73 1.65 31.05
C LEU A 205 -27.94 2.56 31.29
N PHE A 206 -27.69 3.70 31.94
CA PHE A 206 -28.68 4.74 32.24
C PHE A 206 -29.91 4.22 33.01
N PRO A 207 -29.75 3.58 34.18
CA PRO A 207 -30.84 2.88 34.86
C PRO A 207 -31.95 3.83 35.34
N ASN A 208 -31.61 5.08 35.63
CA ASN A 208 -32.56 6.12 36.04
C ASN A 208 -33.14 6.92 34.87
N HIS A 209 -32.50 6.87 33.69
CA HIS A 209 -32.92 7.59 32.49
C HIS A 209 -32.89 6.66 31.26
N PRO A 210 -33.81 5.68 31.16
CA PRO A 210 -33.81 4.68 30.09
C PRO A 210 -33.88 5.29 28.67
N THR A 211 -34.40 6.50 28.55
CA THR A 211 -34.46 7.28 27.29
C THR A 211 -33.08 7.47 26.66
N TYR A 212 -32.04 7.72 27.45
CA TYR A 212 -30.69 8.02 26.96
C TYR A 212 -30.02 6.85 26.25
N GLN A 213 -30.56 5.64 26.38
CA GLN A 213 -30.15 4.51 25.56
C GLN A 213 -30.31 4.81 24.06
N GLY A 214 -31.26 5.67 23.67
CA GLY A 214 -31.46 6.11 22.29
C GLY A 214 -30.20 6.71 21.66
N PHE A 215 -29.30 7.33 22.44
CA PHE A 215 -28.03 7.87 21.93
C PHE A 215 -27.12 6.80 21.34
N MET A 216 -27.24 5.53 21.78
CA MET A 216 -26.43 4.45 21.23
C MET A 216 -26.69 4.20 19.74
N LYS A 217 -27.84 4.64 19.19
CA LYS A 217 -28.09 4.59 17.74
C LYS A 217 -27.10 5.41 16.92
N LEU A 218 -26.52 6.47 17.53
CA LEU A 218 -25.59 7.38 16.85
C LEU A 218 -24.30 6.68 16.40
N SER A 219 -24.01 5.50 16.98
CA SER A 219 -22.93 4.64 16.50
C SER A 219 -23.07 4.28 15.02
N LEU A 220 -24.27 4.29 14.44
CA LEU A 220 -24.47 4.06 13.00
C LEU A 220 -23.75 5.09 12.13
N TYR A 221 -23.77 6.37 12.49
CA TYR A 221 -23.04 7.39 11.74
C TYR A 221 -21.55 7.11 11.78
N LEU A 222 -21.03 6.80 12.96
CA LEU A 222 -19.61 6.53 13.16
C LEU A 222 -19.20 5.22 12.47
N ALA A 223 -20.05 4.20 12.45
CA ALA A 223 -19.87 2.98 11.67
C ALA A 223 -19.72 3.31 10.19
N MET A 224 -20.62 4.10 9.61
CA MET A 224 -20.56 4.48 8.19
C MET A 224 -19.31 5.32 7.87
N MET A 225 -18.93 6.25 8.75
CA MET A 225 -17.68 7.01 8.61
C MET A 225 -16.47 6.09 8.58
N CYS A 226 -16.37 5.16 9.54
CA CYS A 226 -15.30 4.19 9.63
C CYS A 226 -15.29 3.24 8.42
N TYR A 227 -16.46 2.82 7.93
CA TYR A 227 -16.60 1.97 6.75
C TYR A 227 -16.10 2.66 5.48
N LEU A 228 -16.51 3.91 5.24
CA LEU A 228 -16.02 4.70 4.11
C LEU A 228 -14.52 4.99 4.23
N ALA A 229 -14.03 5.30 5.43
CA ALA A 229 -12.60 5.52 5.69
C ALA A 229 -11.78 4.23 5.47
N PHE A 230 -12.34 3.07 5.85
CA PHE A 230 -11.75 1.76 5.56
C PHE A 230 -11.63 1.54 4.06
N ILE A 231 -12.71 1.70 3.28
CA ILE A 231 -12.66 1.55 1.81
C ILE A 231 -11.59 2.45 1.19
N ARG A 232 -11.57 3.73 1.58
CA ARG A 232 -10.57 4.70 1.10
C ARG A 232 -9.14 4.24 1.39
N SER A 233 -8.87 3.88 2.63
CA SER A 233 -7.55 3.46 3.07
C SER A 233 -7.14 2.11 2.48
N PHE A 234 -8.06 1.16 2.32
CA PHE A 234 -7.80 -0.20 1.86
C PHE A 234 -7.47 -0.26 0.37
N LEU A 235 -8.28 0.44 -0.44
CA LEU A 235 -8.07 0.53 -1.88
C LEU A 235 -6.93 1.47 -2.25
N ASP A 236 -6.54 2.37 -1.34
CA ASP A 236 -5.71 3.53 -1.67
C ASP A 236 -6.41 4.40 -2.72
N LEU A 237 -7.64 4.80 -2.37
CA LEU A 237 -8.62 5.35 -3.30
C LEU A 237 -8.18 6.71 -3.88
N GLU A 238 -7.34 7.45 -3.16
CA GLU A 238 -6.74 8.70 -3.63
C GLU A 238 -5.94 8.50 -4.92
N HIS A 239 -5.19 7.39 -5.02
CA HIS A 239 -4.44 7.05 -6.21
C HIS A 239 -5.28 6.26 -7.23
N LEU A 240 -6.16 5.36 -6.78
CA LEU A 240 -6.93 4.49 -7.67
C LEU A 240 -8.09 5.22 -8.38
N LEU A 241 -8.86 6.02 -7.65
CA LEU A 241 -10.07 6.72 -8.12
C LEU A 241 -10.19 8.10 -7.42
N PRO A 242 -9.35 9.09 -7.76
CA PRO A 242 -9.23 10.35 -7.00
C PRO A 242 -10.52 11.16 -6.88
N LYS A 243 -11.37 11.17 -7.94
CA LYS A 243 -12.67 11.85 -7.88
C LYS A 243 -13.60 11.22 -6.83
N TRP A 244 -13.55 9.90 -6.68
CA TRP A 244 -14.35 9.17 -5.68
C TRP A 244 -13.81 9.39 -4.27
N ASP A 245 -12.49 9.52 -4.09
CA ASP A 245 -11.91 9.86 -2.78
C ASP A 245 -12.45 11.20 -2.24
N ILE A 246 -12.58 12.21 -3.10
CA ILE A 246 -13.16 13.51 -2.73
C ILE A 246 -14.62 13.36 -2.30
N VAL A 247 -15.44 12.63 -3.06
CA VAL A 247 -16.85 12.40 -2.72
C VAL A 247 -16.97 11.67 -1.38
N PHE A 248 -16.16 10.64 -1.14
CA PHE A 248 -16.17 9.93 0.14
C PHE A 248 -15.75 10.84 1.29
N LYS A 249 -14.73 11.70 1.13
CA LYS A 249 -14.35 12.70 2.14
C LYS A 249 -15.54 13.59 2.51
N ILE A 250 -16.25 14.13 1.51
CA ILE A 250 -17.41 14.99 1.73
C ILE A 250 -18.49 14.27 2.55
N VAL A 251 -18.83 13.03 2.18
CA VAL A 251 -19.87 12.24 2.88
C VAL A 251 -19.44 11.83 4.30
N ILE A 252 -18.15 11.61 4.53
CA ILE A 252 -17.62 11.39 5.89
C ILE A 252 -17.73 12.68 6.73
N TYR A 253 -17.34 13.84 6.19
CA TYR A 253 -17.40 15.11 6.92
C TYR A 253 -18.83 15.66 7.08
N LEU A 254 -19.80 15.14 6.34
CA LEU A 254 -21.22 15.43 6.53
C LEU A 254 -21.80 14.76 7.78
N ALA A 255 -21.21 13.67 8.29
CA ALA A 255 -21.77 12.95 9.44
C ALA A 255 -21.74 13.75 10.76
N PRO A 256 -20.63 14.39 11.19
CA PRO A 256 -20.60 15.15 12.44
C PRO A 256 -21.73 16.18 12.61
N PRO A 257 -22.01 17.08 11.65
CA PRO A 257 -23.13 18.01 11.81
C PRO A 257 -24.49 17.31 11.83
N LEU A 258 -24.66 16.20 11.09
CA LEU A 258 -25.88 15.39 11.16
C LEU A 258 -26.07 14.69 12.51
N ILE A 259 -24.98 14.23 13.15
CA ILE A 259 -25.02 13.67 14.50
C ILE A 259 -25.50 14.74 15.50
N VAL A 260 -24.96 15.95 15.42
CA VAL A 260 -25.38 17.07 16.29
C VAL A 260 -26.86 17.38 16.07
N LEU A 261 -27.31 17.44 14.82
CA LEU A 261 -28.72 17.66 14.50
C LEU A 261 -29.62 16.54 15.04
N ASP A 262 -29.22 15.27 14.89
CA ASP A 262 -29.98 14.12 15.39
C ASP A 262 -30.04 14.10 16.93
N ILE A 263 -28.96 14.50 17.63
CA ILE A 263 -28.98 14.71 19.09
C ILE A 263 -30.03 15.76 19.50
N ILE A 264 -30.09 16.89 18.78
CA ILE A 264 -31.07 17.94 19.06
C ILE A 264 -32.50 17.40 18.84
N VAL A 265 -32.75 16.69 17.74
CA VAL A 265 -34.06 16.11 17.44
C VAL A 265 -34.46 15.01 18.41
N LEU A 266 -33.52 14.16 18.84
CA LEU A 266 -33.72 13.16 19.89
C LEU A 266 -34.29 13.80 21.17
N LEU A 267 -33.66 14.88 21.62
CA LEU A 267 -34.06 15.60 22.83
C LEU A 267 -35.41 16.31 22.65
N LEU A 268 -35.65 16.97 21.51
CA LEU A 268 -36.88 17.71 21.25
C LEU A 268 -38.11 16.81 21.01
N THR A 269 -37.93 15.60 20.51
CA THR A 269 -39.03 14.66 20.19
C THR A 269 -39.26 13.59 21.25
N ASN A 270 -38.57 13.72 22.39
CA ASN A 270 -38.60 12.76 23.49
C ASN A 270 -38.31 11.32 23.00
N PHE A 271 -37.24 11.16 22.22
CA PHE A 271 -36.74 9.86 21.72
C PHE A 271 -37.78 9.10 20.87
N SER A 272 -38.47 9.81 19.99
CA SER A 272 -39.46 9.24 19.07
C SER A 272 -38.81 8.75 17.77
N TYR A 273 -38.47 7.46 17.69
CA TYR A 273 -37.77 6.83 16.56
C TYR A 273 -38.33 7.20 15.17
N VAL A 274 -39.66 7.35 15.02
CA VAL A 274 -40.31 7.72 13.74
C VAL A 274 -39.84 9.07 13.18
N LEU A 275 -39.52 10.03 14.06
CA LEU A 275 -39.12 11.39 13.66
C LEU A 275 -37.60 11.49 13.52
N GLU A 276 -36.85 10.98 14.49
CA GLU A 276 -35.39 11.03 14.49
C GLU A 276 -34.78 10.17 13.35
N ASP A 277 -35.39 9.05 12.99
CA ASP A 277 -34.92 8.21 11.87
C ASP A 277 -34.98 8.96 10.52
N ARG A 278 -35.73 10.07 10.42
CA ARG A 278 -35.78 10.92 9.21
C ARG A 278 -34.46 11.63 8.92
N ILE A 279 -33.55 11.71 9.88
CA ILE A 279 -32.19 12.25 9.66
C ILE A 279 -31.23 11.09 9.39
N THR A 280 -31.28 10.05 10.21
CA THR A 280 -30.33 8.92 10.14
C THR A 280 -30.52 8.07 8.88
N VAL A 281 -31.77 7.75 8.51
CA VAL A 281 -32.06 6.85 7.39
C VAL A 281 -31.63 7.46 6.04
N PRO A 282 -31.91 8.73 5.71
CA PRO A 282 -31.39 9.32 4.48
C PRO A 282 -29.87 9.31 4.38
N TYR A 283 -29.15 9.53 5.49
CA TYR A 283 -27.69 9.41 5.51
C TYR A 283 -27.22 7.98 5.22
N ILE A 284 -27.86 6.97 5.82
CA ILE A 284 -27.58 5.56 5.53
C ILE A 284 -27.85 5.23 4.06
N ILE A 285 -28.97 5.68 3.51
CA ILE A 285 -29.33 5.48 2.10
C ILE A 285 -28.30 6.15 1.19
N LEU A 286 -27.87 7.38 1.49
CA LEU A 286 -26.82 8.08 0.76
C LEU A 286 -25.52 7.27 0.73
N VAL A 287 -25.09 6.72 1.87
CA VAL A 287 -23.89 5.88 1.96
C VAL A 287 -24.04 4.59 1.15
N ILE A 288 -25.19 3.92 1.22
CA ILE A 288 -25.47 2.71 0.44
C ILE A 288 -25.44 3.01 -1.07
N ILE A 289 -26.10 4.09 -1.52
CA ILE A 289 -26.08 4.52 -2.93
C ILE A 289 -24.66 4.84 -3.38
N LEU A 290 -23.88 5.52 -2.52
CA LEU A 290 -22.48 5.83 -2.81
C LEU A 290 -21.65 4.55 -2.98
N CYS A 291 -21.81 3.57 -2.09
CA CYS A 291 -21.13 2.28 -2.19
C CYS A 291 -21.56 1.49 -3.43
N CYS A 292 -22.86 1.42 -3.73
CA CYS A 292 -23.36 0.74 -4.92
C CYS A 292 -22.89 1.41 -6.23
N SER A 293 -22.85 2.75 -6.27
CA SER A 293 -22.38 3.49 -7.45
C SER A 293 -20.87 3.35 -7.69
N LEU A 294 -20.08 3.03 -6.65
CA LEU A 294 -18.66 2.71 -6.76
C LEU A 294 -18.38 1.35 -7.43
N LEU A 295 -19.34 0.41 -7.44
CA LEU A 295 -19.13 -0.95 -7.93
C LEU A 295 -18.65 -1.01 -9.39
N TYR A 296 -19.30 -0.27 -10.29
CA TYR A 296 -18.96 -0.28 -11.72
C TYR A 296 -17.58 0.33 -12.01
N PRO A 297 -17.26 1.56 -11.54
CA PRO A 297 -15.92 2.12 -11.66
C PRO A 297 -14.84 1.20 -11.09
N LEU A 298 -15.08 0.60 -9.93
CA LEU A 298 -14.13 -0.29 -9.26
C LEU A 298 -13.90 -1.57 -10.06
N PHE A 299 -14.96 -2.18 -10.60
CA PHE A 299 -14.84 -3.35 -11.48
C PHE A 299 -13.99 -3.05 -12.73
N LYS A 300 -14.12 -1.85 -13.31
CA LYS A 300 -13.35 -1.41 -14.48
C LYS A 300 -11.84 -1.27 -14.19
N THR A 301 -11.44 -0.99 -12.95
CA THR A 301 -10.01 -0.87 -12.59
C THR A 301 -9.26 -2.20 -12.68
N LYS A 302 -9.96 -3.35 -12.61
CA LYS A 302 -9.37 -4.70 -12.49
C LYS A 302 -8.39 -4.86 -11.32
N ASP A 303 -8.45 -3.96 -10.33
CA ASP A 303 -7.62 -4.08 -9.13
C ASP A 303 -8.07 -5.26 -8.28
N LYS A 304 -7.11 -6.08 -7.83
CA LYS A 304 -7.40 -7.29 -7.05
C LYS A 304 -8.01 -6.97 -5.69
N LYS A 305 -7.60 -5.85 -5.06
CA LYS A 305 -8.20 -5.40 -3.79
C LYS A 305 -9.65 -4.95 -4.01
N GLY A 306 -9.93 -4.34 -5.16
CA GLY A 306 -11.27 -3.94 -5.59
C GLY A 306 -12.32 -5.05 -5.51
N TYR A 307 -11.98 -6.29 -5.87
CA TYR A 307 -12.94 -7.41 -5.82
C TYR A 307 -13.42 -7.75 -4.41
N PHE A 308 -12.59 -7.58 -3.38
CA PHE A 308 -13.02 -7.78 -1.99
C PHE A 308 -14.03 -6.72 -1.56
N ILE A 309 -13.83 -5.45 -1.96
CA ILE A 309 -14.78 -4.37 -1.69
C ILE A 309 -16.10 -4.58 -2.43
N ILE A 310 -16.04 -5.02 -3.69
CA ILE A 310 -17.24 -5.38 -4.47
C ILE A 310 -18.01 -6.50 -3.75
N GLY A 311 -17.34 -7.57 -3.33
CA GLY A 311 -17.96 -8.67 -2.61
C GLY A 311 -18.64 -8.21 -1.31
N GLY A 312 -17.95 -7.43 -0.49
CA GLY A 312 -18.49 -6.90 0.76
C GLY A 312 -19.72 -6.01 0.56
N ILE A 313 -19.65 -5.03 -0.35
CA ILE A 313 -20.78 -4.14 -0.66
C ILE A 313 -21.98 -4.93 -1.19
N THR A 314 -21.76 -5.90 -2.08
CA THR A 314 -22.86 -6.73 -2.61
C THR A 314 -23.56 -7.53 -1.52
N VAL A 315 -22.81 -8.12 -0.58
CA VAL A 315 -23.38 -8.90 0.54
C VAL A 315 -24.20 -8.01 1.48
N ILE A 316 -23.68 -6.84 1.86
CA ILE A 316 -24.40 -5.89 2.72
C ILE A 316 -25.68 -5.39 2.02
N SER A 317 -25.56 -4.98 0.76
CA SER A 317 -26.69 -4.47 -0.02
C SER A 317 -27.77 -5.54 -0.19
N LEU A 318 -27.39 -6.80 -0.42
CA LEU A 318 -28.33 -7.92 -0.46
C LEU A 318 -29.03 -8.11 0.90
N GLY A 319 -28.28 -8.09 2.00
CA GLY A 319 -28.84 -8.18 3.35
C GLY A 319 -29.81 -7.04 3.66
N ALA A 320 -29.49 -5.82 3.24
CA ALA A 320 -30.36 -4.65 3.39
C ALA A 320 -31.65 -4.79 2.56
N ILE A 321 -31.56 -5.21 1.29
CA ILE A 321 -32.72 -5.45 0.42
C ILE A 321 -33.62 -6.54 1.01
N LEU A 322 -33.06 -7.66 1.44
CA LEU A 322 -33.82 -8.74 2.09
C LEU A 322 -34.52 -8.26 3.36
N THR A 323 -33.87 -7.38 4.13
CA THR A 323 -34.49 -6.76 5.31
C THR A 323 -35.67 -5.87 4.92
N VAL A 324 -35.57 -5.09 3.85
CA VAL A 324 -36.69 -4.27 3.34
C VAL A 324 -37.84 -5.14 2.85
N ILE A 325 -37.57 -6.17 2.03
CA ILE A 325 -38.57 -7.13 1.56
C ILE A 325 -39.27 -7.79 2.74
N SER A 326 -38.50 -8.12 3.78
CA SER A 326 -39.07 -8.76 4.95
C SER A 326 -40.06 -7.90 5.72
N ARG A 327 -39.97 -6.58 5.57
CA ARG A 327 -40.88 -5.64 6.21
C ARG A 327 -42.23 -5.56 5.50
N VAL A 328 -42.28 -5.95 4.22
CA VAL A 328 -43.49 -5.98 3.39
C VAL A 328 -44.16 -7.35 3.43
N TRP A 329 -43.37 -8.43 3.37
CA TRP A 329 -43.86 -9.81 3.27
C TRP A 329 -43.78 -10.62 4.57
N ALA A 330 -43.23 -10.04 5.65
CA ALA A 330 -43.09 -10.66 6.98
C ALA A 330 -42.55 -12.12 7.02
N PRO A 331 -41.52 -12.51 6.24
CA PRO A 331 -40.86 -13.79 6.43
C PRO A 331 -40.16 -13.82 7.80
N PRO A 332 -40.22 -14.95 8.54
CA PRO A 332 -39.75 -15.03 9.94
C PRO A 332 -38.23 -14.92 10.15
N PHE A 333 -37.42 -14.68 9.10
CA PHE A 333 -35.95 -14.83 9.12
C PHE A 333 -35.15 -13.55 8.81
N SER A 334 -35.76 -12.36 8.85
CA SER A 334 -35.11 -11.11 8.40
C SER A 334 -33.83 -10.72 9.14
N ILE A 335 -33.86 -10.76 10.47
CA ILE A 335 -32.73 -10.40 11.35
C ILE A 335 -31.58 -11.41 11.16
N PHE A 336 -31.91 -12.66 10.81
CA PHE A 336 -30.92 -13.70 10.55
C PHE A 336 -30.10 -13.38 9.30
N TYR A 337 -30.73 -12.97 8.19
CA TYR A 337 -30.02 -12.64 6.96
C TYR A 337 -29.05 -11.46 7.12
N LEU A 338 -29.43 -10.44 7.88
CA LEU A 338 -28.55 -9.30 8.15
C LEU A 338 -27.30 -9.75 8.92
N LYS A 339 -27.47 -10.55 9.99
CA LYS A 339 -26.34 -11.09 10.76
C LYS A 339 -25.44 -11.99 9.92
N ALA A 340 -26.03 -12.88 9.12
CA ALA A 340 -25.27 -13.75 8.22
C ALA A 340 -24.51 -12.94 7.17
N GLY A 341 -25.13 -11.91 6.58
CA GLY A 341 -24.49 -10.99 5.64
C GLY A 341 -23.29 -10.28 6.26
N THR A 342 -23.43 -9.74 7.47
CA THR A 342 -22.31 -9.13 8.19
C THR A 342 -21.19 -10.13 8.47
N ILE A 343 -21.49 -11.37 8.89
CA ILE A 343 -20.43 -12.39 9.09
C ILE A 343 -19.66 -12.66 7.80
N ILE A 344 -20.37 -12.84 6.68
CA ILE A 344 -19.76 -13.09 5.37
C ILE A 344 -18.91 -11.90 4.93
N GLU A 345 -19.42 -10.68 5.07
CA GLU A 345 -18.67 -9.45 4.80
C GLU A 345 -17.38 -9.38 5.64
N VAL A 346 -17.47 -9.72 6.93
CA VAL A 346 -16.30 -9.73 7.82
C VAL A 346 -15.24 -10.72 7.35
N ILE A 347 -15.66 -11.90 6.89
CA ILE A 347 -14.75 -12.89 6.32
C ILE A 347 -14.11 -12.35 5.02
N ILE A 348 -14.89 -11.75 4.12
CA ILE A 348 -14.40 -11.18 2.86
C ILE A 348 -13.35 -10.09 3.13
N PHE A 349 -13.63 -9.15 4.04
CA PHE A 349 -12.69 -8.08 4.36
C PHE A 349 -11.47 -8.57 5.12
N SER A 350 -11.61 -9.57 5.99
CA SER A 350 -10.46 -10.19 6.66
C SER A 350 -9.52 -10.87 5.66
N LEU A 351 -10.07 -11.57 4.66
CA LEU A 351 -9.28 -12.13 3.56
C LEU A 351 -8.64 -11.03 2.70
N GLY A 352 -9.37 -9.95 2.42
CA GLY A 352 -8.84 -8.78 1.69
C GLY A 352 -7.68 -8.11 2.43
N LEU A 353 -7.80 -7.91 3.74
CA LEU A 353 -6.76 -7.35 4.60
C LEU A 353 -5.51 -8.25 4.64
N ALA A 354 -5.71 -9.57 4.78
CA ALA A 354 -4.61 -10.54 4.70
C ALA A 354 -3.90 -10.49 3.33
N TYR A 355 -4.67 -10.39 2.24
CA TYR A 355 -4.12 -10.23 0.89
C TYR A 355 -3.27 -8.96 0.76
N ARG A 356 -3.79 -7.83 1.27
CA ARG A 356 -3.06 -6.55 1.23
C ARG A 356 -1.77 -6.60 2.05
N GLN A 357 -1.83 -7.17 3.25
CA GLN A 357 -0.67 -7.31 4.11
C GLN A 357 0.42 -8.17 3.43
N ARG A 358 0.01 -9.25 2.75
CA ARG A 358 0.93 -10.08 1.96
C ARG A 358 1.57 -9.28 0.82
N GLN A 359 0.82 -8.44 0.11
CA GLN A 359 1.37 -7.58 -0.94
C GLN A 359 2.37 -6.56 -0.38
N GLN A 360 2.04 -5.86 0.71
CA GLN A 360 2.96 -4.91 1.33
C GLN A 360 4.26 -5.59 1.75
N LYS A 361 4.18 -6.75 2.39
CA LYS A 361 5.36 -7.53 2.79
C LYS A 361 6.22 -7.91 1.59
N GLN A 362 5.62 -8.31 0.46
CA GLN A 362 6.35 -8.61 -0.77
C GLN A 362 7.03 -7.37 -1.37
N ALA A 363 6.34 -6.22 -1.37
CA ALA A 363 6.91 -4.97 -1.86
C ALA A 363 8.10 -4.51 -1.01
N THR A 364 8.01 -4.60 0.33
CA THR A 364 9.13 -4.29 1.23
C THR A 364 10.31 -5.22 0.98
N LEU A 365 10.10 -6.53 0.88
CA LEU A 365 11.17 -7.48 0.58
C LEU A 365 11.84 -7.21 -0.76
N GLN A 366 11.09 -6.82 -1.79
CA GLN A 366 11.65 -6.44 -3.09
C GLN A 366 12.46 -5.14 -3.01
N ALA A 367 11.99 -4.16 -2.24
CA ALA A 367 12.72 -2.91 -2.02
C ALA A 367 14.03 -3.16 -1.28
N ASP A 368 14.02 -3.97 -0.22
CA ASP A 368 15.21 -4.37 0.54
C ASP A 368 16.20 -5.14 -0.33
N PHE A 369 15.71 -6.05 -1.18
CA PHE A 369 16.55 -6.79 -2.12
C PHE A 369 17.24 -5.84 -3.12
N LYS A 370 16.48 -4.93 -3.75
CA LYS A 370 17.02 -3.94 -4.69
C LYS A 370 18.03 -3.01 -4.04
N LEU A 371 17.79 -2.59 -2.80
CA LEU A 371 18.72 -1.76 -2.04
C LEU A 371 20.03 -2.51 -1.81
N LYS A 372 19.96 -3.77 -1.37
CA LYS A 372 21.14 -4.61 -1.14
C LYS A 372 21.91 -4.91 -2.43
N GLU A 373 21.20 -5.16 -3.52
CA GLU A 373 21.80 -5.32 -4.85
C GLU A 373 22.56 -4.05 -5.28
N SER A 374 21.95 -2.87 -5.14
CA SER A 374 22.60 -1.59 -5.47
C SER A 374 23.86 -1.34 -4.62
N GLN A 375 23.82 -1.70 -3.33
CA GLN A 375 24.99 -1.57 -2.45
C GLN A 375 26.13 -2.49 -2.89
N LEU A 376 25.84 -3.75 -3.22
CA LEU A 376 26.85 -4.69 -3.72
C LEU A 376 27.46 -4.24 -5.06
N ILE A 377 26.65 -3.70 -5.97
CA ILE A 377 27.14 -3.16 -7.24
C ILE A 377 28.09 -1.97 -6.99
N GLN A 378 27.73 -1.08 -6.06
CA GLN A 378 28.57 0.06 -5.71
C GLN A 378 29.88 -0.36 -5.05
N GLU A 379 29.84 -1.32 -4.12
CA GLU A 379 31.03 -1.88 -3.48
C GLU A 379 31.97 -2.55 -4.49
N LYS A 380 31.43 -3.35 -5.41
CA LYS A 380 32.20 -3.99 -6.48
C LYS A 380 32.88 -2.95 -7.38
N LYS A 381 32.15 -1.89 -7.77
CA LYS A 381 32.72 -0.79 -8.58
C LYS A 381 33.86 -0.08 -7.83
N GLN A 382 33.70 0.16 -6.53
CA GLN A 382 34.72 0.79 -5.71
C GLN A 382 35.99 -0.07 -5.63
N LEU A 383 35.83 -1.38 -5.43
CA LEU A 383 36.93 -2.33 -5.36
C LEU A 383 37.67 -2.45 -6.70
N GLU A 384 36.93 -2.47 -7.81
CA GLU A 384 37.50 -2.48 -9.16
C GLU A 384 38.25 -1.19 -9.48
N ALA A 385 37.70 -0.03 -9.13
CA ALA A 385 38.36 1.27 -9.29
C ALA A 385 39.64 1.37 -8.45
N ASN A 386 39.62 0.90 -7.21
CA ASN A 386 40.82 0.84 -6.36
C ASN A 386 41.89 -0.08 -6.96
N ARG A 387 41.51 -1.28 -7.43
CA ARG A 387 42.42 -2.22 -8.08
C ARG A 387 43.05 -1.62 -9.35
N LEU A 388 42.26 -0.95 -10.19
CA LEU A 388 42.76 -0.25 -11.37
C LEU A 388 43.75 0.87 -11.02
N LYS A 389 43.45 1.63 -9.97
CA LYS A 389 44.33 2.68 -9.46
C LYS A 389 45.65 2.10 -8.96
N GLU A 390 45.62 1.06 -8.13
CA GLU A 390 46.81 0.37 -7.63
C GLU A 390 47.68 -0.16 -8.77
N LEU A 391 47.06 -0.77 -9.78
CA LEU A 391 47.75 -1.32 -10.94
C LEU A 391 48.41 -0.22 -11.78
N ASN A 392 47.72 0.91 -11.99
CA ASN A 392 48.27 2.07 -12.70
C ASN A 392 49.44 2.69 -11.94
N GLU A 393 49.33 2.87 -10.63
CA GLU A 393 50.40 3.40 -9.80
C GLU A 393 51.62 2.47 -9.78
N PHE A 394 51.40 1.15 -9.68
CA PHE A 394 52.47 0.16 -9.77
C PHE A 394 53.18 0.23 -11.12
N LYS A 395 52.42 0.26 -12.23
CA LYS A 395 52.96 0.36 -13.59
C LYS A 395 53.82 1.62 -13.76
N ALA A 396 53.34 2.78 -13.28
CA ALA A 396 54.09 4.03 -13.33
C ALA A 396 55.41 3.97 -12.55
N ARG A 397 55.37 3.52 -11.28
CA ARG A 397 56.57 3.39 -10.43
C ARG A 397 57.59 2.42 -11.02
N PHE A 398 57.13 1.29 -11.56
CA PHE A 398 57.99 0.28 -12.18
C PHE A 398 58.81 0.86 -13.34
N TYR A 399 58.17 1.59 -14.26
CA TYR A 399 58.88 2.19 -15.40
C TYR A 399 59.83 3.31 -14.99
N THR A 400 59.42 4.18 -14.06
CA THR A 400 60.30 5.26 -13.57
C THR A 400 61.56 4.69 -12.94
N ASN A 401 61.42 3.69 -12.07
CA ASN A 401 62.56 3.09 -11.37
C ASN A 401 63.51 2.35 -12.31
N ILE A 402 62.97 1.50 -13.20
CA ILE A 402 63.77 0.80 -14.21
C ILE A 402 64.58 1.78 -15.06
N THR A 403 63.98 2.90 -15.46
CA THR A 403 64.68 3.90 -16.26
C THR A 403 65.88 4.49 -15.50
N HIS A 404 65.69 4.90 -14.25
CA HIS A 404 66.75 5.51 -13.45
C HIS A 404 67.89 4.55 -13.15
N GLU A 405 67.56 3.28 -12.85
CA GLU A 405 68.57 2.26 -12.55
C GLU A 405 69.37 1.83 -13.77
N PHE A 406 68.80 1.87 -14.98
CA PHE A 406 69.55 1.56 -16.19
C PHE A 406 70.33 2.74 -16.78
N ARG A 407 69.82 3.98 -16.66
CA ARG A 407 70.49 5.17 -17.21
C ARG A 407 71.83 5.42 -16.53
N THR A 408 71.88 5.33 -15.20
CA THR A 408 73.05 5.64 -14.38
C THR A 408 74.30 4.79 -14.69
N PRO A 409 74.26 3.45 -14.63
CA PRO A 409 75.42 2.62 -14.96
C PRO A 409 75.85 2.79 -16.42
N LEU A 410 74.90 3.08 -17.31
CA LEU A 410 75.18 3.24 -18.72
C LEU A 410 75.92 4.54 -19.04
N THR A 411 75.54 5.64 -18.40
CA THR A 411 76.28 6.91 -18.48
C THR A 411 77.71 6.74 -17.94
N VAL A 412 77.88 5.95 -16.89
CA VAL A 412 79.20 5.62 -16.33
C VAL A 412 80.03 4.78 -17.30
N ILE A 413 79.46 3.72 -17.90
CA ILE A 413 80.15 2.89 -18.90
C ILE A 413 80.53 3.75 -20.12
N MET A 414 79.64 4.65 -20.55
CA MET A 414 79.91 5.58 -21.66
C MET A 414 81.07 6.53 -21.33
N GLY A 415 81.08 7.12 -20.13
CA GLY A 415 82.15 8.02 -19.68
C GLY A 415 83.49 7.29 -19.46
N MET A 416 83.47 6.06 -18.96
CA MET A 416 84.68 5.23 -18.84
C MET A 416 85.26 4.88 -20.22
N ALA A 417 84.40 4.57 -21.21
CA ALA A 417 84.82 4.34 -22.59
C ALA A 417 85.31 5.61 -23.32
N GLU A 418 85.16 6.80 -22.75
CA GLU A 418 85.77 8.02 -23.28
C GLU A 418 87.21 8.24 -22.77
N ASN A 419 87.57 7.62 -21.64
CA ASN A 419 88.87 7.80 -20.97
C ASN A 419 89.93 6.72 -21.28
N ILE A 420 89.58 5.65 -21.99
CA ILE A 420 90.54 4.61 -22.39
C ILE A 420 91.34 5.11 -23.60
N LYS A 421 92.63 5.43 -23.38
CA LYS A 421 93.60 5.73 -24.46
C LYS A 421 94.45 4.48 -24.74
N ASN A 422 94.69 4.22 -26.03
CA ASN A 422 95.53 3.16 -26.63
C ASN A 422 94.94 1.75 -26.86
N HIS A 423 93.63 1.54 -26.80
CA HIS A 423 92.97 0.31 -27.32
C HIS A 423 91.74 0.70 -28.18
N GLU A 424 91.98 1.11 -29.43
CA GLU A 424 90.97 1.73 -30.32
C GLU A 424 89.77 0.82 -30.63
N ALA A 425 89.99 -0.49 -30.82
CA ALA A 425 88.93 -1.41 -31.23
C ALA A 425 87.91 -1.73 -30.10
N GLU A 426 88.40 -1.96 -28.88
CA GLU A 426 87.57 -2.32 -27.71
C GLU A 426 86.78 -1.12 -27.18
N THR A 427 87.42 0.06 -27.18
CA THR A 427 86.78 1.33 -26.80
C THR A 427 85.63 1.68 -27.74
N THR A 428 85.80 1.41 -29.05
CA THR A 428 84.75 1.63 -30.06
C THR A 428 83.58 0.68 -29.88
N LEU A 429 83.84 -0.59 -29.54
CA LEU A 429 82.82 -1.61 -29.25
C LEU A 429 82.00 -1.26 -27.98
N ILE A 430 82.66 -0.87 -26.89
CA ILE A 430 81.98 -0.48 -25.64
C ILE A 430 81.15 0.80 -25.85
N ARG A 431 81.70 1.80 -26.54
CA ARG A 431 81.00 3.05 -26.86
C ARG A 431 79.78 2.80 -27.75
N ARG A 432 79.91 1.92 -28.75
CA ARG A 432 78.80 1.55 -29.64
C ARG A 432 77.69 0.79 -28.89
N ASN A 433 78.04 -0.17 -28.04
CA ASN A 433 77.05 -0.92 -27.25
C ASN A 433 76.36 -0.03 -26.20
N SER A 434 77.10 0.87 -25.57
CA SER A 434 76.55 1.84 -24.61
C SER A 434 75.59 2.84 -25.28
N ARG A 435 75.94 3.34 -26.49
CA ARG A 435 75.02 4.18 -27.28
C ARG A 435 73.78 3.42 -27.71
N ASN A 436 73.91 2.16 -28.12
CA ASN A 436 72.77 1.32 -28.51
C ASN A 436 71.82 1.09 -27.33
N LEU A 437 72.35 0.80 -26.14
CA LEU A 437 71.55 0.58 -24.94
C LEU A 437 70.89 1.88 -24.45
N LEU A 438 71.58 3.03 -24.56
CA LEU A 438 71.01 4.33 -24.18
C LEU A 438 69.85 4.69 -25.10
N ARG A 439 70.00 4.41 -26.40
CA ARG A 439 68.94 4.58 -27.39
C ARG A 439 67.73 3.71 -27.07
N LEU A 440 67.92 2.44 -26.70
CA LEU A 440 66.80 1.55 -26.32
C LEU A 440 66.07 2.04 -25.06
N ILE A 441 66.79 2.54 -24.06
CA ILE A 441 66.20 3.13 -22.85
C ILE A 441 65.40 4.40 -23.20
N ASN A 442 65.95 5.27 -24.06
CA ASN A 442 65.24 6.48 -24.49
C ASN A 442 64.01 6.15 -25.34
N GLN A 443 64.04 5.10 -26.16
CA GLN A 443 62.87 4.61 -26.89
C GLN A 443 61.78 4.09 -25.93
N LEU A 444 62.17 3.40 -24.85
CA LEU A 444 61.24 2.99 -23.80
C LEU A 444 60.58 4.19 -23.11
N LEU A 445 61.32 5.28 -22.92
CA LEU A 445 60.80 6.53 -22.36
C LEU A 445 59.86 7.28 -23.30
N ASP A 446 60.22 7.40 -24.56
CA ASP A 446 59.35 8.02 -25.56
C ASP A 446 58.04 7.26 -25.69
N LEU A 447 58.08 5.92 -25.60
CA LEU A 447 56.90 5.08 -25.53
C LEU A 447 56.06 5.37 -24.28
N SER A 448 56.70 5.51 -23.11
CA SER A 448 56.00 5.88 -21.87
C SER A 448 55.32 7.24 -21.97
N LYS A 449 55.96 8.23 -22.60
CA LYS A 449 55.38 9.57 -22.82
C LYS A 449 54.25 9.53 -23.84
N LEU A 450 54.34 8.67 -24.85
CA LEU A 450 53.30 8.46 -25.85
C LEU A 450 52.06 7.80 -25.21
N GLU A 451 52.24 6.74 -24.41
CA GLU A 451 51.14 6.08 -23.67
C GLU A 451 50.47 7.02 -22.65
N SER A 452 51.22 7.96 -22.06
CA SER A 452 50.67 8.96 -21.13
C SER A 452 50.12 10.22 -21.81
N GLY A 453 50.16 10.30 -23.15
CA GLY A 453 49.73 11.49 -23.91
C GLY A 453 50.60 12.74 -23.75
N ALA A 454 51.80 12.61 -23.16
CA ALA A 454 52.71 13.71 -22.86
C ALA A 454 53.73 14.02 -23.97
N LEU A 455 53.68 13.30 -25.10
CA LEU A 455 54.57 13.54 -26.24
C LEU A 455 54.06 14.71 -27.10
N ALA A 456 54.74 15.85 -27.04
CA ALA A 456 54.46 17.01 -27.90
C ALA A 456 55.31 16.96 -29.18
N LEU A 457 54.67 17.13 -30.35
CA LEU A 457 55.37 17.23 -31.64
C LEU A 457 55.93 18.64 -31.83
N LYS A 458 57.18 18.74 -32.29
CA LYS A 458 57.84 19.98 -32.68
C LYS A 458 57.78 20.13 -34.20
N LYS A 459 56.66 20.65 -34.69
CA LYS A 459 56.41 20.78 -36.13
C LYS A 459 57.20 21.95 -36.73
N VAL A 460 57.79 21.73 -37.89
CA VAL A 460 58.37 22.72 -38.79
C VAL A 460 57.60 22.71 -40.12
N HIS A 461 57.55 23.85 -40.81
CA HIS A 461 56.92 23.98 -42.12
C HIS A 461 57.99 24.18 -43.20
N GLN A 462 58.43 23.08 -43.83
CA GLN A 462 59.52 23.09 -44.81
C GLN A 462 59.26 22.08 -45.93
N ASP A 463 60.10 22.12 -46.97
CA ASP A 463 60.07 21.11 -48.03
C ASP A 463 60.61 19.78 -47.51
N ILE A 464 59.71 18.82 -47.31
CA ILE A 464 60.06 17.50 -46.78
C ILE A 464 60.87 16.67 -47.79
N ILE A 465 60.74 16.91 -49.10
CA ILE A 465 61.46 16.13 -50.13
C ILE A 465 62.96 16.35 -50.02
N VAL A 466 63.39 17.59 -49.78
CA VAL A 466 64.80 17.94 -49.52
C VAL A 466 65.32 17.21 -48.29
N TYR A 467 64.52 17.18 -47.22
CA TYR A 467 64.90 16.49 -45.99
C TYR A 467 64.99 14.97 -46.17
N LEU A 468 64.03 14.34 -46.86
CA LEU A 468 64.07 12.90 -47.17
C LEU A 468 65.28 12.53 -48.04
N GLN A 469 65.64 13.39 -49.00
CA GLN A 469 66.85 13.20 -49.79
C GLN A 469 68.10 13.23 -48.92
N TYR A 470 68.22 14.25 -48.04
CA TYR A 470 69.31 14.35 -47.07
C TYR A 470 69.41 13.10 -46.17
N LEU A 471 68.27 12.62 -45.66
CA LEU A 471 68.23 11.41 -44.85
C LEU A 471 68.70 10.19 -45.64
N THR A 472 68.31 10.08 -46.91
CA THR A 472 68.73 8.95 -47.76
C THR A 472 70.22 8.99 -48.08
N GLU A 473 70.77 10.18 -48.31
CA GLU A 473 72.20 10.39 -48.57
C GLU A 473 73.08 9.85 -47.44
N SER A 474 72.62 9.97 -46.19
CA SER A 474 73.33 9.43 -45.03
C SER A 474 73.51 7.91 -45.06
N PHE A 475 72.70 7.19 -45.85
CA PHE A 475 72.80 5.73 -46.02
C PHE A 475 73.58 5.29 -47.27
N TYR A 476 73.94 6.20 -48.19
CA TYR A 476 74.63 5.80 -49.42
C TYR A 476 75.96 5.10 -49.14
N SER A 477 76.77 5.64 -48.21
CA SER A 477 78.06 5.02 -47.86
C SER A 477 77.88 3.59 -47.34
N ALA A 478 76.89 3.36 -46.47
CA ALA A 478 76.60 2.04 -45.91
C ALA A 478 76.06 1.05 -46.97
N ALA A 479 75.21 1.53 -47.89
CA ALA A 479 74.70 0.75 -49.01
C ALA A 479 75.83 0.34 -49.96
N THR A 480 76.72 1.28 -50.32
CA THR A 480 77.89 1.04 -51.18
C THR A 480 78.84 0.02 -50.55
N GLN A 481 79.13 0.11 -49.25
CA GLN A 481 79.97 -0.88 -48.56
C GLN A 481 79.41 -2.32 -48.64
N LYS A 482 78.07 -2.46 -48.72
CA LYS A 482 77.40 -3.76 -48.89
C LYS A 482 77.15 -4.15 -50.36
N ASN A 483 77.61 -3.35 -51.33
CA ASN A 483 77.26 -3.48 -52.75
C ASN A 483 75.74 -3.50 -53.00
N ILE A 484 74.97 -2.70 -52.26
CA ILE A 484 73.52 -2.55 -52.43
C ILE A 484 73.24 -1.25 -53.18
N ARG A 485 72.38 -1.29 -54.19
CA ARG A 485 71.94 -0.10 -54.93
C ARG A 485 70.79 0.59 -54.19
N LEU A 486 71.07 1.70 -53.51
CA LEU A 486 70.05 2.55 -52.88
C LEU A 486 69.66 3.68 -53.84
N LEU A 487 68.37 3.86 -54.09
CA LEU A 487 67.83 4.92 -54.94
C LEU A 487 66.72 5.67 -54.21
N PHE A 488 66.75 7.00 -54.28
CA PHE A 488 65.65 7.86 -53.87
C PHE A 488 64.91 8.40 -55.09
N TYR A 489 63.59 8.31 -55.08
CA TYR A 489 62.72 8.88 -56.10
C TYR A 489 61.56 9.62 -55.43
N SER A 490 61.23 10.80 -55.96
CA SER A 490 60.03 11.53 -55.56
C SER A 490 59.22 11.84 -56.82
N GLU A 491 57.90 11.63 -56.75
CA GLU A 491 56.97 12.04 -57.82
C GLU A 491 56.87 13.56 -57.92
N GLU A 492 56.88 14.23 -56.76
CA GLU A 492 56.83 15.68 -56.65
C GLU A 492 58.24 16.25 -56.47
N LYS A 493 58.52 17.41 -57.09
CA LYS A 493 59.82 18.07 -56.96
C LYS A 493 60.04 18.70 -55.57
N ALA A 494 58.97 19.15 -54.94
CA ALA A 494 58.96 19.83 -53.65
C ALA A 494 57.59 19.64 -52.99
N VAL A 495 57.57 19.39 -51.67
CA VAL A 495 56.33 19.27 -50.89
C VAL A 495 56.50 20.04 -49.58
N MET A 496 55.92 21.24 -49.52
CA MET A 496 55.84 22.03 -48.28
C MET A 496 54.79 21.43 -47.35
N MET A 497 55.21 20.96 -46.17
CA MET A 497 54.28 20.42 -45.17
C MET A 497 54.78 20.61 -43.74
N ASP A 498 53.85 20.48 -42.80
CA ASP A 498 54.17 20.45 -41.38
C ASP A 498 54.63 19.06 -40.97
N TYR A 499 55.85 18.93 -40.46
CA TYR A 499 56.36 17.68 -39.91
C TYR A 499 57.33 17.92 -38.75
N ASP A 500 57.56 16.90 -37.93
CA ASP A 500 58.60 16.92 -36.90
C ASP A 500 59.84 16.23 -37.47
N GLU A 501 60.92 17.00 -37.66
CA GLU A 501 62.18 16.51 -38.26
C GLU A 501 62.71 15.27 -37.53
N GLU A 502 62.72 15.29 -36.19
CA GLU A 502 63.28 14.21 -35.38
C GLU A 502 62.45 12.93 -35.54
N LYS A 503 61.12 13.05 -35.57
CA LYS A 503 60.22 11.89 -35.75
C LYS A 503 60.26 11.34 -37.17
N ILE A 504 60.32 12.19 -38.20
CA ILE A 504 60.49 11.74 -39.58
C ILE A 504 61.85 11.06 -39.77
N GLN A 505 62.93 11.63 -39.24
CA GLN A 505 64.24 11.00 -39.25
C GLN A 505 64.20 9.61 -38.59
N GLN A 506 63.56 9.48 -37.43
CA GLN A 506 63.44 8.20 -36.74
C GLN A 506 62.68 7.15 -37.58
N ILE A 507 61.55 7.53 -38.19
CA ILE A 507 60.76 6.64 -39.06
C ILE A 507 61.61 6.19 -40.26
N VAL A 508 62.19 7.14 -41.00
CA VAL A 508 62.98 6.86 -42.20
C VAL A 508 64.22 6.03 -41.87
N TYR A 509 64.93 6.35 -40.79
CA TYR A 509 66.11 5.60 -40.35
C TYR A 509 65.76 4.17 -39.97
N ASN A 510 64.66 3.95 -39.26
CA ASN A 510 64.21 2.60 -38.90
C ASN A 510 63.87 1.77 -40.15
N LEU A 511 63.14 2.34 -41.11
CA LEU A 511 62.77 1.65 -42.34
C LEU A 511 63.98 1.37 -43.24
N LEU A 512 64.83 2.36 -43.51
CA LEU A 512 66.01 2.18 -44.37
C LEU A 512 67.07 1.27 -43.74
N SER A 513 67.27 1.35 -42.42
CA SER A 513 68.20 0.44 -41.74
C SER A 513 67.71 -1.02 -41.75
N ASN A 514 66.40 -1.25 -41.61
CA ASN A 514 65.80 -2.58 -41.78
C ASN A 514 65.99 -3.08 -43.21
N ALA A 515 65.65 -2.27 -44.22
CA ALA A 515 65.86 -2.62 -45.63
C ALA A 515 67.34 -2.99 -45.91
N LEU A 516 68.30 -2.20 -45.43
CA LEU A 516 69.74 -2.48 -45.58
C LEU A 516 70.23 -3.69 -44.78
N LYS A 517 69.56 -4.04 -43.68
CA LYS A 517 69.91 -5.21 -42.87
C LYS A 517 69.52 -6.50 -43.59
N PHE A 518 68.35 -6.52 -44.23
CA PHE A 518 67.74 -7.72 -44.81
C PHE A 518 67.94 -7.87 -46.33
N THR A 519 68.52 -6.87 -46.99
CA THR A 519 68.95 -6.95 -48.40
C THR A 519 70.34 -7.56 -48.53
N GLY A 520 70.49 -8.56 -49.41
CA GLY A 520 71.78 -9.21 -49.71
C GLY A 520 72.73 -8.36 -50.57
N LYS A 521 73.97 -8.81 -50.74
CA LYS A 521 74.94 -8.18 -51.67
C LYS A 521 74.38 -8.15 -53.10
N HIS A 522 74.62 -7.07 -53.83
CA HIS A 522 74.06 -6.81 -55.16
C HIS A 522 72.53 -6.61 -55.20
N GLY A 523 71.88 -6.47 -54.05
CA GLY A 523 70.46 -6.12 -53.95
C GLY A 523 70.17 -4.63 -54.25
N GLN A 524 68.90 -4.28 -54.20
CA GLN A 524 68.37 -2.96 -54.51
C GLN A 524 67.35 -2.51 -53.46
N ILE A 525 67.48 -1.27 -53.02
CA ILE A 525 66.54 -0.59 -52.14
C ILE A 525 66.06 0.68 -52.84
N ILE A 526 64.75 0.87 -52.90
CA ILE A 526 64.11 2.03 -53.50
C ILE A 526 63.31 2.73 -52.42
N PHE A 527 63.66 3.99 -52.14
CA PHE A 527 62.85 4.86 -51.30
C PHE A 527 62.06 5.82 -52.19
N PHE A 528 60.75 5.70 -52.17
CA PHE A 528 59.83 6.44 -53.01
C PHE A 528 58.91 7.33 -52.18
N ALA A 529 58.79 8.60 -52.56
CA ALA A 529 57.85 9.55 -51.99
C ALA A 529 56.83 9.99 -53.05
N SER A 530 55.54 9.93 -52.72
CA SER A 530 54.47 10.45 -53.58
C SER A 530 53.37 11.11 -52.79
N LYS A 531 52.70 12.08 -53.42
CA LYS A 531 51.48 12.66 -52.86
C LYS A 531 50.30 11.77 -53.22
N ILE A 532 49.48 11.47 -52.23
CA ILE A 532 48.23 10.71 -52.42
C ILE A 532 47.08 11.50 -51.82
N GLU A 533 45.88 11.17 -52.25
CA GLU A 533 44.66 11.63 -51.61
C GLU A 533 43.97 10.45 -50.94
N GLN A 534 43.63 10.60 -49.66
CA GLN A 534 42.91 9.61 -48.89
C GLN A 534 41.82 10.33 -48.10
N ASP A 535 40.57 9.88 -48.25
CA ASP A 535 39.39 10.48 -47.60
C ASP A 535 39.24 12.01 -47.84
N GLY A 536 39.60 12.48 -49.03
CA GLY A 536 39.52 13.89 -49.42
C GLY A 536 40.60 14.79 -48.82
N GLN A 537 41.63 14.21 -48.19
CA GLN A 537 42.78 14.96 -47.67
C GLN A 537 44.09 14.56 -48.36
N PRO A 538 44.99 15.52 -48.62
CA PRO A 538 46.30 15.23 -49.19
C PRO A 538 47.24 14.63 -48.13
N PHE A 539 47.85 13.50 -48.46
CA PHE A 539 48.90 12.84 -47.66
C PHE A 539 50.18 12.69 -48.45
N LEU A 540 51.31 12.65 -47.74
CA LEU A 540 52.57 12.17 -48.30
C LEU A 540 52.72 10.68 -47.99
N ARG A 541 52.81 9.86 -49.04
CA ARG A 541 53.10 8.43 -48.94
C ARG A 541 54.59 8.20 -49.07
N LEU A 542 55.16 7.52 -48.08
CA LEU A 542 56.55 7.07 -48.06
C LEU A 542 56.59 5.56 -48.24
N ILE A 543 57.30 5.08 -49.26
CA ILE A 543 57.43 3.65 -49.58
C ILE A 543 58.91 3.29 -49.60
N VAL A 544 59.35 2.43 -48.69
CA VAL A 544 60.67 1.78 -48.76
C VAL A 544 60.46 0.37 -49.29
N ARG A 545 61.01 0.10 -50.48
CA ARG A 545 60.95 -1.21 -51.12
C ARG A 545 62.34 -1.79 -51.21
N ASP A 546 62.53 -3.00 -50.72
CA ASP A 546 63.73 -3.79 -50.92
C ASP A 546 63.44 -5.08 -51.69
N ASN A 547 64.49 -5.73 -52.20
CA ASN A 547 64.44 -7.06 -52.81
C ASN A 547 65.18 -8.10 -51.96
N GLY A 548 65.17 -7.92 -50.64
CA GLY A 548 65.79 -8.82 -49.67
C GLY A 548 65.01 -10.12 -49.46
N ILE A 549 65.23 -10.75 -48.30
CA ILE A 549 64.70 -12.07 -47.96
C ILE A 549 63.16 -12.15 -47.86
N GLY A 550 62.47 -10.99 -47.82
CA GLY A 550 61.03 -10.90 -47.62
C GLY A 550 60.60 -11.22 -46.19
N ILE A 551 59.30 -11.06 -45.92
CA ILE A 551 58.67 -11.34 -44.62
C ILE A 551 57.68 -12.50 -44.81
N PRO A 552 57.78 -13.59 -44.02
CA PRO A 552 56.80 -14.68 -44.09
C PRO A 552 55.37 -14.18 -43.85
N PRO A 553 54.34 -14.69 -44.57
CA PRO A 553 52.97 -14.19 -44.46
C PRO A 553 52.40 -14.20 -43.03
N GLU A 554 52.73 -15.23 -42.25
CA GLU A 554 52.30 -15.39 -40.85
C GLU A 554 52.87 -14.33 -39.91
N SER A 555 53.97 -13.69 -40.31
CA SER A 555 54.65 -12.66 -39.51
C SER A 555 54.20 -11.24 -39.85
N ILE A 556 53.49 -11.02 -40.97
CA ILE A 556 53.15 -9.67 -41.47
C ILE A 556 52.35 -8.87 -40.44
N ASP A 557 51.38 -9.49 -39.75
CA ASP A 557 50.54 -8.80 -38.77
C ASP A 557 51.28 -8.49 -37.45
N HIS A 558 52.41 -9.16 -37.22
CA HIS A 558 53.19 -9.07 -35.98
C HIS A 558 54.47 -8.24 -36.09
N ILE A 559 54.87 -7.79 -37.29
CA ILE A 559 56.14 -7.05 -37.47
C ILE A 559 56.21 -5.70 -36.75
N PHE A 560 55.06 -5.17 -36.32
CA PHE A 560 54.98 -3.95 -35.51
C PHE A 560 54.71 -4.23 -34.02
N ASP A 561 54.56 -5.51 -33.64
CA ASP A 561 54.43 -5.92 -32.24
C ASP A 561 55.78 -5.83 -31.51
N ARG A 562 55.72 -5.54 -30.21
CA ARG A 562 56.91 -5.32 -29.39
C ARG A 562 57.68 -6.63 -29.24
N PHE A 563 59.01 -6.57 -29.42
CA PHE A 563 59.95 -7.68 -29.25
C PHE A 563 59.81 -8.85 -30.24
N TYR A 564 58.98 -8.70 -31.26
CA TYR A 564 58.89 -9.64 -32.38
C TYR A 564 60.11 -9.42 -33.31
N GLN A 565 60.88 -10.48 -33.62
CA GLN A 565 62.08 -10.43 -34.46
C GLN A 565 62.16 -11.59 -35.43
#